data_AF-A0A6A8AWS6-F1
#
_entry.id   AF-A0A6A8AWS6-F1
#
_cell.length_a   1.000
_cell.length_b   1.000
_cell.length_c   1.000
_cell.angle_alpha   90.00
_cell.angle_beta   90.00
_cell.angle_gamma   90.00
#
_symmetry.space_group_name_H-M   'P 1'
#
loop_
_entity.id
_entity.type
_entity.pdbx_description
1 polymer ?
#
loop_
_entity_poly.entity_id
_entity_poly.type
_entity_poly.pdbx_seq_one_letter_code
_entity_poly.pdbx_strand_id
1 'polypeptide(L)'
;MVYCSRCGRELPEESNFCPKCGARTRKGIEDGISIPREELREGLSAIGVEIEAALSEAGREVQKALGEARESIKEAAGRKTLVCPHCGERNRSAASFCHGCGKKLE
;
A
#
# COMPACT_ATOMS: atom_id res chain seq x y z
N MET A 1 22.55 37.14 3.46
CA MET A 1 22.18 35.71 3.44
C MET A 1 20.81 35.56 4.06
N VAL A 2 19.96 34.68 3.53
CA VAL A 2 18.61 34.44 4.07
C VAL A 2 18.38 32.95 4.28
N TYR A 3 17.40 32.57 5.11
CA TYR A 3 17.07 31.16 5.34
C TYR A 3 15.71 30.82 4.75
N CYS A 4 15.59 29.63 4.16
CA CYS A 4 14.33 29.12 3.66
C CYS A 4 13.33 28.95 4.81
N SER A 5 12.20 29.65 4.76
CA SER A 5 11.13 29.57 5.77
C SER A 5 10.51 28.17 5.91
N ARG A 6 10.61 27.31 4.89
CA ARG A 6 10.02 25.96 4.90
C ARG A 6 10.97 24.88 5.44
N CYS A 7 12.26 24.96 5.12
CA CYS A 7 13.19 23.85 5.37
C CYS A 7 14.49 24.25 6.06
N GLY A 8 14.66 25.53 6.41
CA GLY A 8 15.79 26.06 7.18
C GLY A 8 17.13 26.13 6.43
N ARG A 9 17.21 25.73 5.16
CA ARG A 9 18.46 25.82 4.38
C ARG A 9 18.84 27.30 4.18
N GLU A 10 20.12 27.60 4.31
CA GLU A 10 20.70 28.90 3.93
C GLU A 10 20.63 29.11 2.42
N LEU A 11 20.23 30.31 2.01
CA LEU A 11 19.99 30.70 0.63
C LEU A 11 20.70 32.02 0.30
N PRO A 12 21.18 32.18 -0.95
CA PRO A 12 21.50 33.48 -1.51
C PRO A 12 20.28 34.41 -1.48
N GLU A 13 20.50 35.72 -1.27
CA GLU A 13 19.42 36.71 -1.15
C GLU A 13 18.57 36.81 -2.42
N GLU A 14 19.20 36.66 -3.60
CA GLU A 14 18.56 36.70 -4.92
C GLU A 14 17.85 35.40 -5.33
N SER A 15 17.78 34.41 -4.43
CA SER A 15 17.17 33.12 -4.78
C SER A 15 15.67 33.24 -4.82
N ASN A 16 15.03 33.05 -5.98
CA ASN A 16 13.57 33.04 -6.12
C ASN A 16 12.90 31.75 -5.59
N PHE A 17 13.64 30.64 -5.58
CA PHE A 17 13.18 29.35 -5.06
C PHE A 17 14.28 28.68 -4.21
N CYS A 18 13.88 27.90 -3.23
CA CYS A 18 14.79 27.07 -2.45
C CYS A 18 15.18 25.80 -3.24
N PRO A 19 16.47 25.55 -3.51
CA PRO A 19 16.91 24.36 -4.26
C PRO A 19 16.75 23.06 -3.47
N LYS A 20 16.52 23.12 -2.15
CA LYS A 20 16.30 21.93 -1.32
C LYS A 20 14.87 21.39 -1.42
N CYS A 21 13.89 22.29 -1.39
CA CYS A 21 12.50 21.92 -1.16
C CYS A 21 11.51 22.57 -2.14
N GLY A 22 12.00 23.35 -3.11
CA GLY A 22 11.19 24.01 -4.13
C GLY A 22 10.31 25.14 -3.62
N ALA A 23 10.36 25.48 -2.32
CA ALA A 23 9.56 26.58 -1.78
C ALA A 23 9.99 27.91 -2.41
N ARG A 24 9.01 28.68 -2.88
CA ARG A 24 9.20 30.07 -3.27
C ARG A 24 9.69 30.88 -2.06
N THR A 25 10.70 31.72 -2.28
CA THR A 25 11.24 32.62 -1.27
C THR A 25 10.47 33.95 -1.25
N ARG A 26 10.78 34.83 -0.29
CA ARG A 26 10.25 36.21 -0.30
C ARG A 26 10.67 36.96 -1.56
N LYS A 27 11.94 36.82 -1.97
CA LYS A 27 12.47 37.42 -3.19
C LYS A 27 11.69 37.03 -4.44
N GLY A 28 11.34 35.73 -4.56
CA GLY A 28 10.49 35.27 -5.67
C GLY A 28 9.07 35.84 -5.65
N ILE A 29 8.56 36.26 -4.50
CA ILE A 29 7.26 36.96 -4.41
C ILE A 29 7.44 38.44 -4.82
N GLU A 30 8.48 39.10 -4.32
CA GLU A 30 8.82 40.50 -4.63
C GLU A 30 9.09 40.70 -6.12
N ASP A 31 9.80 39.77 -6.75
CA ASP A 31 10.11 39.79 -8.19
C ASP A 31 8.90 39.38 -9.07
N GLY A 32 7.72 39.18 -8.46
CA GLY A 32 6.48 38.87 -9.19
C GLY A 32 6.48 37.48 -9.84
N ILE A 33 7.41 36.60 -9.48
CA ILE A 33 7.44 35.23 -9.99
C ILE A 33 6.23 34.51 -9.39
N SER A 34 5.19 34.27 -10.20
CA SER A 34 3.99 33.53 -9.79
C SER A 34 4.18 32.02 -10.01
N ILE A 35 3.48 31.18 -9.22
CA ILE A 35 3.45 29.74 -9.57
C ILE A 35 2.29 29.72 -10.55
N PRO A 36 2.42 29.09 -11.72
CA PRO A 36 1.30 28.85 -12.62
C PRO A 36 0.30 27.91 -11.91
N ARG A 37 -0.48 28.46 -10.96
CA ARG A 37 -1.31 27.73 -10.00
C ARG A 37 -2.41 26.99 -10.72
N GLU A 38 -2.97 27.61 -11.75
CA GLU A 38 -4.04 27.04 -12.55
C GLU A 38 -3.49 25.98 -13.51
N GLU A 39 -2.38 26.23 -14.20
CA GLU A 39 -1.77 25.23 -15.08
C GLU A 39 -1.29 24.00 -14.29
N LEU A 40 -0.72 24.23 -13.10
CA LEU A 40 -0.32 23.14 -12.20
C LEU A 40 -1.54 22.38 -11.64
N ARG A 41 -2.63 23.08 -11.33
CA ARG A 41 -3.87 22.46 -10.85
C ARG A 41 -4.50 21.59 -11.93
N GLU A 42 -4.64 22.10 -13.14
CA GLU A 42 -5.17 21.37 -14.30
C GLU A 42 -4.32 20.14 -14.60
N GLY A 43 -2.99 20.29 -14.64
CA GLY A 43 -2.07 19.18 -14.87
C GLY A 43 -2.17 18.10 -13.79
N LEU A 44 -2.20 18.48 -12.50
CA LEU A 44 -2.35 17.53 -11.39
C LEU A 44 -3.74 16.88 -11.37
N SER A 45 -4.80 17.60 -11.74
CA SER A 45 -6.15 17.04 -11.83
C SER A 45 -6.25 16.00 -12.93
N ALA A 46 -5.70 16.25 -14.12
CA ALA A 46 -5.68 15.28 -15.21
C ALA A 46 -4.91 14.01 -14.82
N ILE A 47 -3.71 14.18 -14.25
CA ILE A 47 -2.89 13.05 -13.75
C ILE A 47 -3.63 12.29 -12.63
N GLY A 48 -4.33 13.01 -11.75
CA GLY A 48 -5.09 12.42 -10.64
C GLY A 48 -6.17 11.47 -11.13
N VAL A 49 -6.93 11.84 -12.17
CA VAL A 49 -7.99 11.00 -12.75
C VAL A 49 -7.42 9.70 -13.33
N GLU A 50 -6.29 9.78 -14.03
CA GLU A 50 -5.64 8.59 -14.62
C GLU A 50 -5.12 7.64 -13.53
N ILE A 51 -4.48 8.19 -12.49
CA ILE A 51 -3.98 7.41 -11.36
C ILE A 51 -5.13 6.75 -10.60
N GLU A 52 -6.21 7.49 -10.34
CA GLU A 52 -7.39 6.96 -9.64
C GLU A 52 -8.03 5.80 -10.40
N ALA A 53 -8.15 5.91 -11.73
CA ALA A 53 -8.65 4.83 -12.56
C ALA A 53 -7.77 3.58 -12.47
N ALA A 54 -6.45 3.74 -12.63
CA ALA A 54 -5.49 2.63 -12.56
C ALA A 54 -5.49 1.96 -11.16
N LEU A 55 -5.51 2.74 -10.09
CA LEU A 55 -5.58 2.20 -8.71
C LEU A 55 -6.91 1.51 -8.43
N SER A 56 -8.02 2.03 -8.98
CA SER A 56 -9.34 1.40 -8.83
C SER A 56 -9.41 0.04 -9.49
N GLU A 57 -8.80 -0.12 -10.67
CA GLU A 57 -8.70 -1.39 -11.36
C GLU A 57 -7.85 -2.39 -10.57
N ALA A 58 -6.64 -2.00 -10.18
CA ALA A 58 -5.76 -2.83 -9.35
C ALA A 58 -6.43 -3.23 -8.02
N GLY A 59 -7.17 -2.31 -7.39
CA GLY A 59 -7.91 -2.56 -6.16
C GLY A 59 -8.98 -3.64 -6.31
N ARG A 60 -9.70 -3.66 -7.45
CA ARG A 60 -10.71 -4.70 -7.73
C ARG A 60 -10.09 -6.08 -7.87
N GLU A 61 -8.94 -6.18 -8.53
CA GLU A 61 -8.22 -7.44 -8.69
C GLU A 61 -7.75 -8.01 -7.34
N VAL A 62 -7.19 -7.15 -6.50
CA VAL A 62 -6.77 -7.52 -5.14
C VAL A 62 -7.97 -7.99 -4.32
N GLN A 63 -9.09 -7.27 -4.36
CA GLN A 63 -10.33 -7.67 -3.67
C GLN A 63 -10.84 -9.03 -4.14
N LYS A 64 -10.80 -9.30 -5.45
CA LYS A 64 -11.22 -10.59 -6.02
C LYS A 64 -10.33 -11.73 -5.52
N ALA A 65 -9.01 -11.58 -5.60
CA ALA A 65 -8.06 -12.58 -5.14
C ALA A 65 -8.20 -12.88 -3.64
N LEU A 66 -8.39 -11.85 -2.82
CA LEU A 66 -8.68 -12.00 -1.38
C LEU A 66 -10.00 -12.71 -1.12
N GLY A 67 -11.03 -12.43 -1.93
CA GLY A 67 -12.32 -13.12 -1.88
C GLY A 67 -12.19 -14.64 -2.12
N GLU A 68 -11.47 -15.02 -3.18
CA GLU A 68 -11.23 -16.43 -3.54
C GLU A 68 -10.41 -17.16 -2.46
N ALA A 69 -9.37 -16.51 -1.93
CA ALA A 69 -8.57 -17.04 -0.83
C ALA A 69 -9.42 -17.25 0.44
N ARG A 70 -10.31 -16.30 0.76
CA ARG A 70 -11.21 -16.40 1.91
C ARG A 70 -12.15 -17.59 1.81
N GLU A 71 -12.76 -17.82 0.65
CA GLU A 71 -13.64 -18.98 0.46
C GLU A 71 -12.87 -20.29 0.57
N SER A 72 -11.66 -20.36 0.01
CA SER A 72 -10.78 -21.53 0.15
C SER A 72 -10.44 -21.83 1.63
N ILE A 73 -10.19 -20.81 2.45
CA ILE A 73 -9.96 -20.96 3.89
C ILE A 73 -11.22 -21.44 4.61
N LYS A 74 -12.40 -20.89 4.29
CA LYS A 74 -13.66 -21.34 4.88
C LYS A 74 -13.92 -22.82 4.58
N GLU A 75 -13.71 -23.25 3.34
CA GLU A 75 -13.83 -24.65 2.97
C GLU A 75 -12.86 -25.53 3.75
N ALA A 76 -11.59 -25.10 3.87
CA ALA A 76 -10.59 -25.84 4.64
C ALA A 76 -10.97 -25.95 6.13
N ALA A 77 -11.47 -24.86 6.72
CA ALA A 77 -11.92 -24.82 8.12
C ALA A 77 -13.18 -25.68 8.37
N GLY A 78 -14.05 -25.82 7.37
CA GLY A 78 -15.25 -26.66 7.44
C GLY A 78 -14.99 -28.18 7.33
N ARG A 79 -13.77 -28.60 6.95
CA ARG A 79 -13.43 -30.02 6.83
C ARG A 79 -13.36 -30.67 8.21
N LYS A 80 -14.07 -31.78 8.37
CA LYS A 80 -14.04 -32.58 9.59
C LYS A 80 -12.60 -33.06 9.88
N THR A 81 -12.21 -32.94 11.14
CA THR A 81 -10.91 -33.41 11.65
C THR A 81 -11.14 -34.37 12.81
N LEU A 82 -10.15 -35.23 13.05
CA LEU A 82 -10.12 -36.13 14.20
C LEU A 82 -8.75 -36.04 14.88
N VAL A 83 -8.69 -36.37 16.16
CA VAL A 83 -7.44 -36.37 16.93
C VAL A 83 -6.92 -37.80 17.01
N CYS A 84 -5.64 -38.00 16.70
CA CYS A 84 -5.01 -39.32 16.79
C CYS A 84 -4.95 -39.76 18.26
N PRO A 85 -5.48 -40.95 18.61
CA PRO A 85 -5.46 -41.42 20.01
C PRO A 85 -4.07 -41.86 20.47
N HIS A 86 -3.12 -42.08 19.55
CA HIS A 86 -1.77 -42.54 19.89
C HIS A 86 -0.78 -41.42 20.18
N CYS A 87 -0.87 -40.29 19.48
CA CYS A 87 0.09 -39.19 19.60
C CYS A 87 -0.55 -37.80 19.78
N GLY A 88 -1.89 -37.68 19.73
CA GLY A 88 -2.60 -36.41 19.88
C GLY A 88 -2.64 -35.53 18.63
N GLU A 89 -2.04 -35.93 17.52
CA GLU A 89 -1.99 -35.13 16.29
C GLU A 89 -3.37 -34.96 15.62
N ARG A 90 -3.66 -33.77 15.08
CA ARG A 90 -4.95 -33.50 14.42
C ARG A 90 -4.91 -33.90 12.95
N ASN A 91 -5.70 -34.89 12.57
CA ASN A 91 -5.74 -35.47 11.24
C ASN A 91 -7.04 -35.13 10.50
N ARG A 92 -7.02 -35.20 9.16
CA ARG A 92 -8.27 -35.16 8.37
C ARG A 92 -9.12 -36.36 8.75
N SER A 93 -10.44 -36.17 8.85
CA SER A 93 -11.33 -37.26 9.26
C SER A 93 -11.39 -38.43 8.27
N ALA A 94 -10.93 -38.24 7.03
CA ALA A 94 -10.85 -39.26 5.99
C ALA A 94 -9.47 -39.94 5.89
N ALA A 95 -8.53 -39.65 6.81
CA ALA A 95 -7.21 -40.25 6.79
C ALA A 95 -7.23 -41.64 7.44
N SER A 96 -6.73 -42.66 6.74
CA SER A 96 -6.56 -44.02 7.29
C SER A 96 -5.37 -44.14 8.24
N PHE A 97 -4.35 -43.30 8.08
CA PHE A 97 -3.13 -43.31 8.90
C PHE A 97 -2.82 -41.90 9.43
N CYS A 98 -2.25 -41.84 10.62
CA CYS A 98 -1.82 -40.61 11.25
C CYS A 98 -0.61 -40.02 10.51
N HIS A 99 -0.70 -38.77 10.06
CA HIS A 99 0.42 -38.11 9.40
C HIS A 99 1.58 -37.73 10.35
N GLY A 100 1.33 -37.69 11.67
CA GLY A 100 2.36 -37.42 12.68
C GLY A 100 3.13 -38.66 13.13
N CYS A 101 2.44 -39.79 13.40
CA CYS A 101 3.05 -41.00 13.95
C CYS A 101 2.94 -42.27 13.08
N GLY A 102 2.26 -42.21 11.92
CA GLY A 102 2.12 -43.32 10.98
C GLY A 102 1.15 -44.44 11.40
N LYS A 103 0.67 -44.47 12.64
CA LYS A 103 -0.30 -45.47 13.13
C LYS A 103 -1.67 -45.30 12.45
N LYS A 104 -2.39 -46.41 12.29
CA LYS A 104 -3.74 -46.43 11.75
C LYS A 104 -4.69 -45.61 12.64
N LEU A 105 -5.64 -44.90 12.03
CA LEU A 105 -6.66 -44.08 12.72
C LEU A 105 -8.03 -44.77 12.80
N GLU A 106 -8.07 -46.04 12.40
CA GLU A 106 -9.22 -46.95 12.36
C GLU A 106 -9.00 -48.11 13.32
#